data_AF-A0A3S1K8Q3-F1
#
_entry.id   AF-A0A3S1K8Q3-F1
#
_cell.length_a   1.000
_cell.length_b   1.000
_cell.length_c   1.000
_cell.angle_alpha   90.00
_cell.angle_beta   90.00
_cell.angle_gamma   90.00
#
_symmetry.space_group_name_H-M   'P 1'
#
loop_
_entity.id
_entity.type
_entity.pdbx_description
1 polymer ?
#
loop_
_entity_poly.entity_id
_entity_poly.type
_entity_poly.pdbx_seq_one_letter_code
_entity_poly.pdbx_strand_id
1 'polypeptide(L)'
;MKLIQEYGSVEGILDNLDKLTKSVRTKIEVDLEMLELCRGLARIRCDVELVCHADTCRFELNPVQVVSKFEELEMASVCSWMGVAVV
;
A
#
# COMPACT_ATOMS: atom_id res chain seq x y z
N MET A 1 2.22 -9.75 -18.05
CA MET A 1 3.53 -9.43 -17.45
C MET A 1 4.64 -9.10 -18.45
N LYS A 2 4.69 -9.67 -19.67
CA LYS A 2 5.80 -9.45 -20.62
C LYS A 2 6.13 -7.97 -20.92
N LEU A 3 5.13 -7.11 -21.12
CA LEU A 3 5.35 -5.69 -21.43
C LEU A 3 6.05 -4.91 -20.31
N ILE A 4 5.60 -5.08 -19.06
CA ILE A 4 6.24 -4.41 -17.91
C ILE A 4 7.66 -4.97 -17.68
N GLN A 5 7.88 -6.26 -17.93
CA GLN A 5 9.22 -6.84 -17.84
C GLN A 5 10.18 -6.29 -18.91
N GLU A 6 9.68 -5.99 -20.10
CA GLU A 6 10.46 -5.49 -21.24
C GLU A 6 10.71 -3.98 -21.18
N TYR A 7 9.71 -3.19 -20.77
CA TYR A 7 9.75 -1.72 -20.79
C TYR A 7 9.83 -1.09 -19.38
N GLY A 8 9.85 -1.91 -18.33
CA GLY A 8 10.09 -1.53 -16.93
C GLY A 8 8.92 -0.84 -16.22
N SER A 9 8.17 0.01 -16.91
CA SER A 9 7.06 0.78 -16.36
C SER A 9 5.96 0.99 -17.39
N VAL A 10 4.79 1.45 -16.93
CA VAL A 10 3.70 1.82 -17.84
C VAL A 10 4.09 3.00 -18.72
N GLU A 11 4.83 3.99 -18.19
CA GLU A 11 5.42 5.09 -18.95
C GLU A 11 6.37 4.56 -20.04
N GLY A 12 7.25 3.63 -19.68
CA GLY A 12 8.16 3.01 -20.66
C GLY A 12 7.42 2.28 -21.79
N ILE A 13 6.25 1.70 -21.51
CA ILE A 13 5.39 1.09 -22.55
C ILE A 13 4.79 2.18 -23.45
N LEU A 14 4.30 3.28 -22.87
CA LEU A 14 3.71 4.39 -23.62
C LEU A 14 4.74 5.09 -24.51
N ASP A 15 5.96 5.32 -24.02
CA ASP A 15 7.07 5.92 -24.75
C ASP A 15 7.57 5.05 -25.93
N ASN A 16 7.23 3.76 -25.93
CA ASN A 16 7.62 2.79 -26.96
C ASN A 16 6.41 2.17 -27.67
N LEU A 17 5.27 2.85 -27.70
CA LEU A 17 4.04 2.40 -28.38
C LEU A 17 4.30 2.02 -29.85
N ASP A 18 5.25 2.71 -30.50
CA ASP A 18 5.68 2.47 -31.87
C ASP A 18 6.35 1.10 -32.09
N LYS A 19 6.92 0.50 -31.04
CA LYS A 19 7.59 -0.81 -31.08
C LYS A 19 6.66 -1.98 -30.76
N LEU A 20 5.45 -1.69 -30.26
CA LEU A 20 4.45 -2.71 -29.95
C LEU A 20 3.75 -3.25 -31.20
N THR A 21 3.28 -4.50 -31.11
CA THR A 21 2.45 -5.09 -32.17
C THR A 21 1.17 -4.28 -32.37
N LYS A 22 0.67 -4.21 -33.61
CA LYS A 22 -0.51 -3.41 -33.98
C LYS A 22 -1.71 -3.69 -33.06
N SER A 23 -1.97 -4.95 -32.73
CA SER A 23 -3.09 -5.32 -31.85
C SER A 23 -2.94 -4.79 -30.42
N VAL A 24 -1.73 -4.81 -29.87
CA VAL A 24 -1.46 -4.30 -28.52
C VAL A 24 -1.53 -2.78 -28.51
N ARG A 25 -0.93 -2.12 -29.51
CA ARG A 25 -0.98 -0.66 -29.66
C ARG A 25 -2.42 -0.16 -29.71
N THR A 26 -3.25 -0.73 -30.58
CA THR A 26 -4.66 -0.30 -30.73
C THR A 26 -5.45 -0.47 -29.44
N LYS A 27 -5.20 -1.54 -28.66
CA LYS A 27 -5.87 -1.71 -27.35
C LYS A 27 -5.49 -0.61 -26.36
N ILE A 28 -4.20 -0.28 -26.29
CA ILE A 28 -3.72 0.77 -25.39
C ILE A 28 -4.23 2.14 -25.83
N GLU A 29 -4.27 2.43 -27.13
CA GLU A 29 -4.79 3.69 -27.68
C GLU A 29 -6.28 3.86 -27.39
N VAL A 30 -7.08 2.79 -27.50
CA VAL A 30 -8.52 2.82 -27.19
C VAL A 30 -8.79 3.09 -25.71
N ASP A 31 -7.97 2.51 -24.82
CA ASP A 31 -8.16 2.59 -23.38
C ASP A 31 -7.26 3.65 -22.69
N LEU A 32 -6.65 4.56 -23.46
CA LEU A 32 -5.63 5.48 -22.94
C LEU A 32 -6.16 6.37 -21.81
N GLU A 33 -7.35 6.94 -21.99
CA GLU A 33 -8.01 7.77 -20.97
C GLU A 33 -8.31 6.98 -19.69
N MET A 34 -8.82 5.75 -19.85
CA MET A 34 -9.08 4.87 -18.72
C MET A 34 -7.79 4.46 -18.00
N LEU A 35 -6.69 4.28 -18.73
CA LEU A 35 -5.38 3.98 -18.15
C LEU A 35 -4.88 5.15 -17.31
N GLU A 36 -4.99 6.38 -17.79
CA GLU A 36 -4.61 7.59 -17.04
C GLU A 36 -5.45 7.75 -15.76
N LEU A 37 -6.76 7.55 -15.85
CA LEU A 37 -7.66 7.58 -14.70
C LEU A 37 -7.28 6.51 -13.66
N CYS A 38 -7.14 5.25 -14.10
CA CYS A 38 -6.77 4.15 -13.22
C CYS A 38 -5.44 4.41 -12.51
N ARG A 39 -4.47 5.03 -13.20
CA ARG A 39 -3.19 5.41 -12.60
C ARG A 39 -3.34 6.47 -11.52
N GLY A 40 -4.20 7.47 -11.73
CA GLY A 40 -4.52 8.46 -10.71
C GLY A 40 -5.13 7.82 -9.46
N LEU A 41 -6.09 6.92 -9.66
CA LEU A 41 -6.80 6.23 -8.58
C LEU A 41 -5.91 5.24 -7.81
N ALA A 42 -5.02 4.53 -8.49
CA ALA A 42 -4.14 3.55 -7.88
C ALA A 42 -2.90 4.18 -7.21
N ARG A 43 -2.58 5.44 -7.52
CA ARG A 43 -1.42 6.13 -6.93
C ARG A 43 -1.71 6.46 -5.47
N ILE A 44 -0.87 5.95 -4.58
CA ILE A 44 -0.82 6.40 -3.19
C ILE A 44 -0.36 7.86 -3.17
N ARG A 45 -1.16 8.71 -2.53
CA ARG A 45 -0.83 10.12 -2.31
C ARG A 45 0.12 10.25 -1.12
N CYS A 46 1.37 10.59 -1.40
CA CYS A 46 2.39 10.84 -0.38
C CYS A 46 2.52 12.33 0.00
N ASP A 47 1.81 13.21 -0.70
CA ASP A 47 1.80 14.67 -0.56
C ASP A 47 0.74 15.18 0.42
N VAL A 48 0.28 14.32 1.33
CA VAL A 48 -0.82 14.63 2.25
C VAL A 48 -0.26 15.26 3.53
N GLU A 49 -0.92 16.32 4.01
CA GLU A 49 -0.60 16.89 5.31
C GLU A 49 -0.89 15.88 6.43
N LEU A 50 0.17 15.49 7.15
CA LEU A 50 0.07 14.61 8.30
C LEU A 50 -0.04 15.46 9.57
N VAL A 51 -1.22 15.43 10.20
CA VAL A 51 -1.45 16.01 11.54
C VAL A 51 -1.06 14.99 12.62
N CYS A 52 0.08 14.31 12.45
CA CYS A 52 0.64 13.43 13.47
C CYS A 52 2.14 13.71 13.60
N HIS A 53 2.59 13.93 14.83
CA HIS A 53 4.02 14.12 15.10
C HIS A 53 4.65 12.74 15.32
N ALA A 54 5.75 12.46 14.60
CA ALA A 54 6.41 11.16 14.68
C ALA A 54 6.77 10.73 16.11
N ASP A 55 7.13 11.70 16.97
CA ASP A 55 7.45 11.44 18.38
C ASP A 55 6.25 10.93 19.20
N THR A 56 5.02 11.26 18.78
CA THR A 56 3.79 10.78 19.42
C THR A 56 3.32 9.43 18.89
N CYS A 57 3.91 8.95 17.80
CA CYS A 57 3.56 7.68 17.16
C CYS A 57 4.53 6.55 17.55
N ARG A 58 5.29 6.72 18.64
CA ARG A 58 6.17 5.68 19.15
C ARG A 58 5.34 4.48 19.59
N PHE A 59 5.81 3.29 19.24
CA PHE A 59 5.21 2.05 19.71
C PHE A 59 5.64 1.82 21.16
N GLU A 60 4.82 2.31 22.10
CA GLU A 60 5.02 2.15 23.53
C GLU A 60 3.75 1.55 24.15
N LEU A 61 3.87 0.33 24.66
CA LEU A 61 2.75 -0.36 25.27
C LEU A 61 2.62 0.04 26.74
N ASN A 62 1.40 0.32 27.19
CA ASN A 62 1.09 0.41 28.61
C ASN A 62 0.64 -0.98 29.11
N PRO A 63 1.48 -1.70 29.88
CA PRO A 63 1.18 -3.07 30.29
C PRO A 63 -0.16 -3.24 31.00
N VAL A 64 -0.49 -2.29 31.88
CA VAL A 64 -1.70 -2.33 32.69
C VAL A 64 -2.94 -2.20 31.82
N GLN A 65 -2.93 -1.25 30.88
CA GLN A 65 -4.06 -1.05 29.96
C GLN A 65 -4.22 -2.21 28.98
N VAL A 66 -3.11 -2.72 28.45
CA VAL A 66 -3.11 -3.86 27.52
C VAL A 66 -3.68 -5.10 28.19
N VAL A 67 -3.13 -5.51 29.34
CA VAL A 67 -3.59 -6.71 30.06
C VAL A 67 -5.06 -6.57 30.46
N SER A 68 -5.45 -5.46 31.07
CA SER A 68 -6.84 -5.24 31.47
C SER A 68 -7.81 -5.32 30.29
N LYS A 69 -7.44 -4.78 29.12
CA LYS A 69 -8.31 -4.81 27.94
C LYS A 69 -8.40 -6.20 27.31
N PHE A 70 -7.30 -6.94 27.28
CA PHE A 70 -7.30 -8.30 26.72
C PHE A 70 -7.94 -9.33 27.66
N GLU A 71 -7.90 -9.12 28.97
CA GLU A 71 -8.70 -9.92 29.93
C GLU A 71 -10.19 -9.67 29.75
N GLU A 72 -10.62 -8.40 29.64
CA GLU A 72 -12.02 -8.02 29.35
C GLU A 72 -12.55 -8.68 28.06
N LEU A 73 -11.68 -8.82 27.06
CA LEU A 73 -12.02 -9.42 25.76
C LEU A 73 -11.86 -10.95 25.73
N GLU A 74 -11.55 -11.59 26.86
CA GLU A 74 -11.30 -13.04 26.96
C GLU A 74 -10.14 -13.53 26.05
N MET A 75 -9.15 -12.67 25.82
CA MET A 75 -8.00 -12.85 24.92
C MET A 75 -6.65 -12.78 25.67
N ALA A 76 -6.62 -13.18 26.95
CA ALA A 76 -5.45 -13.05 27.83
C ALA A 76 -4.16 -13.70 27.30
N SER A 77 -4.25 -14.74 26.46
CA SER A 77 -3.09 -15.39 25.84
C SER A 77 -2.31 -14.46 24.91
N VAL A 78 -2.94 -13.44 24.33
CA VAL A 78 -2.30 -12.48 23.40
C VAL A 78 -1.31 -11.56 24.12
N CYS A 79 -1.50 -11.28 25.40
CA CYS A 79 -0.56 -10.48 26.20
C CYS A 79 0.86 -11.07 26.18
N SER A 80 0.97 -12.40 26.18
CA SER A 80 2.25 -13.11 26.11
C SER A 80 3.01 -12.85 24.81
N TRP A 81 2.30 -12.71 23.68
CA TRP A 81 2.90 -12.43 22.37
C TRP A 81 3.38 -10.99 22.24
N MET A 82 2.77 -10.07 22.98
CA MET A 82 3.11 -8.65 22.95
C MET A 82 4.29 -8.28 23.85
N GLY A 83 4.94 -9.27 24.49
CA GLY A 83 6.03 -9.02 25.45
C GLY A 83 5.57 -8.35 26.75
N VAL A 84 4.25 -8.29 26.95
CA VAL A 84 3.60 -7.77 28.15
C VAL A 84 3.30 -8.96 29.04
N ALA A 85 4.34 -9.56 29.61
CA ALA A 85 4.19 -10.71 30.48
C ALA A 85 3.45 -10.30 31.76
N VAL A 86 2.31 -10.94 32.01
CA VAL A 86 1.66 -10.96 33.32
C VAL A 86 2.54 -11.83 34.22
N VAL A 87 3.10 -11.24 35.29
CA VAL A 87 3.73 -11.98 36.39
C VAL A 87 2.63 -12.54 37.28
#